data_AF-A0AB73JKB9-F1
#
_entry.id   AF-A0AB73JKB9-F1
#
_cell.length_a   1.000
_cell.length_b   1.000
_cell.length_c   1.000
_cell.angle_alpha   90.00
_cell.angle_beta   90.00
_cell.angle_gamma   90.00
#
_symmetry.space_group_name_H-M   'P 1'
#
loop_
_entity.id
_entity.type
_entity.pdbx_description
1 polymer ?
#
loop_
_entity_poly.entity_id
_entity_poly.type
_entity_poly.pdbx_seq_one_letter_code
_entity_poly.pdbx_strand_id
1 'polypeptide(L)'
;GIENYENGDISYDSEAPIYSAKYQLKNDDYNVKELRKRYNIPTEKAPKLLLKGSGDLKGSSVGYKEIEFIFLENKKENIYFSDGLNLIPSD
;
A
#
# COMPACT_ATOMS: atom_id res chain seq x y z
N GLY A 1 -11.67 -9.13 -2.19
CA GLY A 1 -11.36 -7.80 -1.65
C GLY A 1 -10.16 -7.91 -0.73
N ILE A 2 -9.98 -6.95 0.19
CA ILE A 2 -8.86 -6.94 1.14
C ILE A 2 -8.87 -8.19 2.05
N GLU A 3 -10.05 -8.76 2.26
CA GLU A 3 -10.29 -10.00 3.00
C GLU A 3 -9.59 -11.24 2.40
N ASN A 4 -9.07 -11.13 1.18
CA ASN A 4 -8.29 -12.20 0.54
C ASN A 4 -6.81 -12.17 0.95
N TYR A 5 -6.35 -11.13 1.67
CA TYR A 5 -4.98 -11.05 2.16
C TYR A 5 -4.92 -11.51 3.61
N GLU A 6 -4.18 -12.59 3.84
CA GLU A 6 -4.05 -13.20 5.16
C GLU A 6 -2.92 -12.55 5.97
N ASN A 7 -3.04 -12.58 7.30
CA ASN A 7 -2.00 -12.18 8.26
C ASN A 7 -1.51 -10.74 8.10
N GLY A 8 -2.44 -9.80 7.89
CA GLY A 8 -2.14 -8.37 7.84
C GLY A 8 -1.64 -7.84 9.19
N ASP A 9 -0.60 -7.01 9.13
CA ASP A 9 -0.19 -6.16 10.25
C ASP A 9 -0.98 -4.84 10.15
N ILE A 10 -1.86 -4.59 11.12
CA ILE A 10 -2.82 -3.48 11.10
C ILE A 10 -2.46 -2.51 12.22
N SER A 11 -2.33 -1.23 11.88
CA SER A 11 -2.06 -0.16 12.84
C SER A 11 -3.07 0.97 12.71
N TYR A 12 -3.37 1.60 13.85
CA TYR A 12 -4.17 2.82 13.93
C TYR A 12 -3.60 3.74 15.01
N ASP A 13 -3.31 4.97 14.62
CA ASP A 13 -2.92 6.07 15.49
C ASP A 13 -4.06 7.09 15.52
N SER A 14 -4.72 7.20 16.67
CA SER A 14 -5.84 8.13 16.88
C SER A 14 -5.43 9.58 17.12
N GLU A 15 -4.17 9.84 17.51
CA GLU A 15 -3.68 11.21 17.71
C GLU A 15 -3.44 11.90 16.37
N ALA A 16 -2.91 11.15 15.39
CA ALA A 16 -2.66 11.60 14.02
C ALA A 16 -3.78 11.27 13.01
N PRO A 17 -4.94 10.78 13.46
CA PRO A 17 -5.84 9.84 12.74
C PRO A 17 -5.26 9.18 11.47
N ILE A 18 -4.24 8.34 11.62
CA ILE A 18 -3.63 7.57 10.52
C ILE A 18 -3.83 6.08 10.78
N TYR A 19 -4.18 5.34 9.72
CA TYR A 19 -4.25 3.89 9.74
C TYR A 19 -3.37 3.29 8.65
N SER A 20 -2.87 2.08 8.90
CA SER A 20 -2.20 1.30 7.88
C SER A 20 -2.48 -0.18 8.01
N ALA A 21 -2.34 -0.89 6.89
CA ALA A 21 -2.39 -2.34 6.85
C ALA A 21 -1.31 -2.86 5.91
N LYS A 22 -0.48 -3.79 6.38
CA LYS A 22 0.65 -4.36 5.63
C LYS A 22 0.47 -5.85 5.44
N TYR A 23 0.56 -6.31 4.20
CA TYR A 23 0.37 -7.71 3.82
C TYR A 23 1.55 -8.21 2.99
N GLN A 24 1.99 -9.45 3.22
CA GLN A 24 2.95 -10.09 2.34
C GLN A 24 2.21 -10.68 1.13
N LEU A 25 2.56 -10.24 -0.08
CA LEU A 25 2.00 -10.81 -1.30
C LEU A 25 2.83 -11.99 -1.81
N LYS A 26 2.25 -12.72 -2.75
CA LYS A 26 2.93 -13.74 -3.56
C LYS A 26 3.19 -13.18 -4.95
N ASN A 27 4.18 -13.74 -5.66
CA ASN A 27 4.48 -13.33 -7.04
C ASN A 27 3.40 -13.73 -8.05
N ASP A 28 2.50 -14.65 -7.69
CA ASP A 28 1.39 -15.06 -8.53
C ASP A 28 0.15 -14.15 -8.43
N ASP A 29 0.17 -13.19 -7.50
CA ASP A 29 -0.85 -12.15 -7.38
C ASP A 29 -1.02 -11.37 -8.69
N TYR A 30 -2.27 -11.03 -9.02
CA TYR A 30 -2.62 -10.37 -10.27
C TYR A 30 -1.90 -9.02 -10.43
N ASN A 31 -1.92 -8.18 -9.40
CA ASN A 31 -1.32 -6.85 -9.46
C ASN A 31 0.21 -6.94 -9.52
N VAL A 32 0.81 -7.91 -8.81
CA VAL A 32 2.27 -8.15 -8.86
C VAL A 32 2.69 -8.57 -10.27
N LYS A 33 1.94 -9.45 -10.94
CA LYS A 33 2.18 -9.82 -12.34
C LYS A 33 2.06 -8.64 -13.29
N GLU A 34 1.03 -7.81 -13.13
CA GLU A 34 0.83 -6.63 -13.98
C GLU A 34 1.95 -5.60 -13.83
N LEU A 35 2.41 -5.34 -12.60
CA LEU A 35 3.57 -4.44 -12.36
C LEU A 35 4.84 -4.97 -13.05
N ARG A 36 5.13 -6.27 -12.93
CA ARG A 36 6.31 -6.90 -13.55
C ARG A 36 6.25 -6.94 -15.09
N LYS A 37 5.05 -6.94 -15.68
CA LYS A 37 4.90 -6.82 -17.15
C LYS A 37 5.20 -5.40 -17.64
N ARG A 38 4.83 -4.39 -16.86
CA ARG A 38 4.95 -2.96 -17.25
C ARG A 38 6.31 -2.36 -16.92
N TYR A 39 6.95 -2.85 -15.87
CA TYR A 39 8.21 -2.31 -15.36
C TYR A 39 9.27 -3.41 -15.25
N ASN A 40 10.51 -3.09 -15.61
CA ASN A 40 11.66 -3.97 -15.35
C ASN A 40 12.06 -3.90 -13.87
N ILE A 41 11.43 -4.71 -13.03
CA ILE A 41 11.67 -4.74 -11.57
C ILE A 41 12.83 -5.71 -11.29
N PRO A 42 14.03 -5.23 -10.89
CA PRO A 42 15.26 -6.01 -10.83
C PRO A 42 15.37 -6.86 -9.56
N THR A 43 14.28 -7.51 -9.16
CA THR A 43 14.26 -8.44 -8.02
C THR A 43 13.14 -9.45 -8.19
N GLU A 44 13.39 -10.71 -7.85
CA GLU A 44 12.38 -11.79 -7.90
C GLU A 44 11.56 -11.87 -6.60
N LYS A 45 11.89 -11.08 -5.57
CA LYS A 45 11.17 -11.10 -4.29
C LYS A 45 9.72 -10.65 -4.47
N ALA A 46 8.81 -11.33 -3.79
CA ALA A 46 7.41 -10.91 -3.75
C ALA A 46 7.26 -9.66 -2.87
N PRO A 47 6.48 -8.65 -3.30
CA PRO A 47 6.38 -7.41 -2.57
C PRO A 47 5.50 -7.56 -1.32
N LYS A 48 5.63 -6.58 -0.42
CA LYS A 48 4.62 -6.31 0.60
C LYS A 48 3.65 -5.26 0.06
N LEU A 49 2.36 -5.47 0.24
CA LEU A 49 1.34 -4.46 0.02
C LEU A 49 1.18 -3.64 1.29
N LEU A 50 1.35 -2.33 1.21
CA LEU A 50 1.11 -1.40 2.30
C LEU A 50 -0.03 -0.46 1.90
N LEU A 51 -1.11 -0.50 2.66
CA LEU A 51 -2.24 0.42 2.54
C LEU A 51 -2.09 1.45 3.64
N LYS A 52 -2.16 2.73 3.30
CA LYS A 52 -2.11 3.85 4.26
C LYS A 52 -3.29 4.76 4.01
N GLY A 53 -3.82 5.33 5.08
CA GLY A 53 -4.77 6.40 4.95
C GLY A 53 -4.84 7.27 6.19
N SER A 54 -5.44 8.43 6.01
CA SER A 54 -5.70 9.39 7.08
C SER A 54 -7.17 9.81 7.10
N GLY A 55 -7.57 10.43 8.20
CA GLY A 55 -8.93 10.91 8.42
C GLY A 55 -9.77 9.94 9.24
N ASP A 56 -11.06 10.26 9.40
CA ASP A 56 -11.97 9.41 10.18
C ASP A 56 -12.13 8.04 9.48
N LEU A 57 -11.87 6.96 10.23
CA LEU A 57 -12.08 5.58 9.77
C LEU A 57 -13.53 5.32 9.34
N LYS A 58 -14.49 6.02 9.93
CA LYS A 58 -15.92 5.96 9.54
C LYS A 58 -16.20 6.70 8.23
N GLY A 59 -15.21 7.39 7.69
CA GLY A 59 -15.25 8.17 6.46
C GLY A 59 -15.25 9.66 6.73
N SER A 60 -14.25 10.36 6.21
CA SER A 60 -14.25 11.82 6.05
C SER A 60 -14.21 12.18 4.56
N SER A 61 -14.81 13.32 4.21
CA SER A 61 -14.75 13.90 2.86
C SER A 61 -13.35 14.42 2.49
N VAL A 62 -12.44 14.46 3.46
CA VAL A 62 -11.07 14.97 3.34
C VAL A 62 -10.10 13.94 3.90
N GLY A 63 -9.03 13.64 3.17
CA GLY A 63 -8.00 12.68 3.58
C GLY A 63 -7.25 12.12 2.38
N TYR A 64 -6.26 11.28 2.65
CA TYR A 64 -5.54 10.54 1.61
C TYR A 64 -5.70 9.05 1.81
N LYS A 65 -5.66 8.32 0.69
CA LYS A 65 -5.53 6.87 0.64
C LYS A 65 -4.38 6.55 -0.30
N GLU A 66 -3.38 5.86 0.19
CA GLU A 66 -2.19 5.49 -0.55
C GLU A 66 -1.99 3.98 -0.49
N ILE A 67 -1.49 3.42 -1.59
CA ILE A 67 -1.12 2.02 -1.73
C ILE A 67 0.34 1.94 -2.18
N GLU A 68 1.11 1.05 -1.57
CA GLU A 68 2.49 0.79 -1.94
C GLU A 68 2.74 -0.71 -2.15
N PHE A 69 3.40 -1.07 -3.24
CA PHE A 69 3.97 -2.40 -3.46
C PHE A 69 5.47 -2.32 -3.23
N ILE A 70 5.92 -2.79 -2.08
CA ILE A 70 7.31 -2.69 -1.62
C ILE A 70 8.03 -4.02 -1.94
N PHE A 71 8.82 -4.04 -3.00
CA PHE A 71 9.60 -5.23 -3.40
C PHE A 71 10.86 -5.40 -2.57
N LEU A 72 11.50 -4.29 -2.23
CA LEU A 72 12.73 -4.28 -1.45
C LEU A 72 12.83 -2.97 -0.68
N GLU A 73 13.11 -3.06 0.61
CA GLU A 73 13.26 -1.90 1.51
C GLU A 73 14.40 -2.18 2.48
N ASN A 74 15.51 -1.48 2.32
CA ASN A 74 16.64 -1.52 3.24
C ASN A 74 17.48 -0.22 3.15
N LYS A 75 18.53 -0.12 3.97
CA LYS A 75 19.37 1.09 4.05
C LYS A 75 20.10 1.46 2.75
N LYS A 76 20.30 0.51 1.82
CA LYS A 76 21.10 0.69 0.60
C LYS A 76 20.24 0.77 -0.66
N GLU A 77 19.10 0.10 -0.68
CA GLU A 77 18.28 -0.06 -1.87
C GLU A 77 16.81 -0.08 -1.47
N ASN A 78 15.98 0.60 -2.28
CA ASN A 78 14.54 0.63 -2.13
C ASN A 78 13.90 0.49 -3.51
N ILE A 79 13.03 -0.49 -3.68
CA ILE A 79 12.28 -0.74 -4.91
C ILE A 79 10.82 -0.86 -4.51
N TYR A 80 10.02 0.13 -4.91
CA TYR A 80 8.60 0.15 -4.64
C TYR A 80 7.82 0.85 -5.75
N PHE A 81 6.53 0.55 -5.83
CA PHE A 81 5.53 1.29 -6.60
C PHE A 81 4.56 1.92 -5.61
N SER A 82 4.22 3.20 -5.79
CA SER A 82 3.18 3.88 -5.00
C SER A 82 2.10 4.44 -5.94
N ASP A 83 0.86 4.38 -5.48
CA ASP A 83 -0.29 5.05 -6.08
C ASP A 83 -1.20 5.58 -4.98
N GLY A 84 -1.94 6.65 -5.23
CA GLY A 84 -2.74 7.29 -4.19
C GLY A 84 -3.84 8.19 -4.71
N LEU A 85 -4.89 8.31 -3.89
CA LEU A 85 -6.01 9.20 -4.10
C LEU A 85 -6.09 10.19 -2.95
N ASN A 86 -6.00 11.47 -3.28
CA ASN A 86 -6.19 12.57 -2.35
C ASN A 86 -7.58 13.16 -2.54
N LEU A 87 -8.39 13.12 -1.48
CA LEU A 87 -9.71 13.74 -1.45
C LEU A 87 -9.56 15.11 -0.80
N ILE A 88 -9.64 16.15 -1.62
CA ILE A 88 -9.65 17.54 -1.20
C ILE A 88 -10.98 18.18 -1.59
N PRO A 89 -11.47 19.17 -0.83
CA PRO A 89 -12.62 19.96 -1.24
C PRO A 89 -12.38 20.61 -2.61
N SER A 90 -13.45 20.80 -3.38
CA SER A 90 -13.41 21.67 -4.55
C SER A 90 -13.37 23.13 -4.09
N ASP A 91 -12.65 23.98 -4.83
CA ASP A 91 -12.68 25.43 -4.66
C ASP A 91 -14.07 26.04 -4.92
#